data_AF-A0A9P0JQG5-F1
#
_entry.id   AF-A0A9P0JQG5-F1
#
_cell.length_a   1.000
_cell.length_b   1.000
_cell.length_c   1.000
_cell.angle_alpha   90.00
_cell.angle_beta   90.00
_cell.angle_gamma   90.00
#
_symmetry.space_group_name_H-M   'P 1'
#
loop_
_entity.id
_entity.type
_entity.pdbx_description
1 polymer ?
#
loop_
_entity_poly.entity_id
_entity_poly.type
_entity_poly.pdbx_seq_one_letter_code
_entity_poly.pdbx_strand_id
1 'polypeptide(L)' 'MCLETSTWRGNKISVWEVDGKRYKQYCQNLCLLAKFFLDHKTLYYDVEPFLFYVMTMVDGEGCHTVGYFSKRRQAKYMKV' A
#
# COMPACT_ATOMS: atom_id res chain seq x y z
N MET A 1 -4.00 9.18 3.66
CA MET A 1 -5.40 9.62 3.77
C MET A 1 -6.30 8.48 3.33
N CYS A 2 -7.41 8.19 4.02
CA CYS A 2 -8.38 7.20 3.55
C CYS A 2 -9.10 7.79 2.34
N LEU A 3 -8.99 7.13 1.19
CA LEU A 3 -9.59 7.59 -0.07
C LEU A 3 -11.02 7.07 -0.21
N GLU A 4 -11.20 5.78 0.02
CA GLU A 4 -12.46 5.09 -0.19
C GLU A 4 -12.67 4.06 0.93
N THR A 5 -13.92 3.86 1.33
CA THR A 5 -14.31 2.76 2.19
C THR A 5 -15.57 2.11 1.61
N SER A 6 -15.54 0.80 1.41
CA SER A 6 -16.64 0.01 0.91
C SER A 6 -16.93 -1.15 1.87
N THR A 7 -18.13 -1.73 1.79
CA THR A 7 -18.50 -2.90 2.60
C THR A 7 -18.55 -4.12 1.68
N TRP A 8 -17.72 -5.12 1.96
CA TRP A 8 -17.66 -6.37 1.20
C TRP A 8 -17.90 -7.56 2.12
N ARG A 9 -18.96 -8.34 1.85
CA ARG A 9 -19.37 -9.50 2.65
C ARG A 9 -19.48 -9.24 4.17
N GLY A 10 -19.93 -8.05 4.55
CA GLY A 10 -20.06 -7.64 5.95
C GLY A 10 -18.81 -7.05 6.59
N ASN A 11 -17.65 -7.15 5.92
CA ASN A 11 -16.40 -6.51 6.37
C ASN A 11 -16.24 -5.15 5.68
N LYS A 12 -15.71 -4.16 6.40
CA LYS A 12 -15.37 -2.86 5.82
C LYS A 12 -13.98 -2.95 5.19
N ILE A 13 -13.85 -2.56 3.94
CA ILE A 13 -12.59 -2.45 3.22
C ILE A 13 -12.31 -0.97 2.98
N SER A 14 -11.14 -0.52 3.40
CA SER A 14 -10.69 0.87 3.21
C SER A 14 -9.41 0.90 2.39
N VAL A 15 -9.27 1.92 1.55
CA VAL A 15 -8.06 2.16 0.76
C VAL A 15 -7.40 3.45 1.22
N TRP A 16 -6.11 3.37 1.52
CA TRP A 16 -5.32 4.46 2.04
C TRP A 16 -4.25 4.87 1.03
N GLU A 17 -4.21 6.16 0.71
CA GLU A 17 -3.08 6.73 -0.02
C GLU A 17 -1.99 7.15 0.96
N VAL A 18 -0.78 6.63 0.72
CA VAL A 18 0.41 6.87 1.51
C VAL A 18 1.51 7.39 0.60
N ASP A 19 2.01 8.58 0.91
CA ASP A 19 3.10 9.22 0.17
C ASP A 19 4.45 8.66 0.62
N GLY A 20 5.17 7.99 -0.30
CA GLY A 20 6.49 7.40 -0.02
C GLY A 20 7.54 8.41 0.39
N LYS A 21 7.36 9.69 0.02
CA LYS A 21 8.25 10.78 0.47
C LYS A 21 7.96 11.19 1.92
N ARG A 22 6.70 11.19 2.35
CA ARG A 22 6.30 11.59 3.71
C ARG A 22 6.47 10.45 4.72
N TYR A 23 6.19 9.22 4.31
CA TYR A 23 6.18 8.03 5.17
C TYR A 23 7.22 7.00 4.74
N LYS A 24 8.46 7.43 4.53
CA LYS A 24 9.56 6.63 3.97
C LYS A 24 9.75 5.28 4.67
N GLN A 25 9.86 5.27 5.99
CA GLN A 25 10.10 4.04 6.75
C GLN A 25 8.96 3.03 6.61
N TYR A 26 7.71 3.49 6.68
CA TYR A 26 6.54 2.63 6.52
C TYR A 26 6.51 1.99 5.12
N CYS A 27 6.73 2.80 4.08
CA CYS A 27 6.76 2.33 2.69
C CYS A 27 7.94 1.37 2.42
N GLN A 28 9.10 1.59 3.04
CA GLN A 28 10.23 0.67 2.96
C GLN A 28 9.91 -0.68 3.61
N ASN A 29 9.35 -0.67 4.82
CA ASN A 29 8.92 -1.90 5.50
C ASN A 29 7.88 -2.67 4.68
N LEU A 30 6.92 -1.96 4.09
CA LEU A 30 5.90 -2.53 3.22
C LEU A 30 6.52 -3.18 1.96
N CYS A 31 7.50 -2.52 1.34
CA CYS A 31 8.24 -3.07 0.20
C CYS A 31 9.10 -4.29 0.56
N LEU A 32 9.73 -4.28 1.74
CA LEU A 32 10.50 -5.43 2.24
C LEU A 32 9.58 -6.63 2.48
N LEU A 33 8.42 -6.43 3.13
CA LEU A 33 7.41 -7.46 3.30
C LEU A 33 6.98 -8.04 1.94
N ALA A 34 6.72 -7.19 0.96
CA ALA A 34 6.31 -7.63 -0.38
C ALA A 34 7.39 -8.39 -1.14
N LYS A 35 8.67 -8.11 -0.90
CA LYS A 35 9.79 -8.78 -1.59
C LYS A 35 9.85 -10.29 -1.30
N PHE A 36 9.29 -10.73 -0.18
CA PHE A 36 9.14 -12.15 0.14
C PHE A 36 8.09 -12.87 -0.73
N PHE A 37 7.12 -12.13 -1.28
CA PHE A 37 6.03 -12.67 -2.10
C PHE A 37 6.16 -12.31 -3.59
N LEU A 38 7.03 -11.35 -3.93
CA LEU A 38 7.23 -10.85 -5.29
C LEU A 38 8.69 -11.03 -5.71
N ASP A 39 8.91 -11.94 -6.66
CA ASP A 39 10.24 -12.23 -7.20
C ASP A 39 10.86 -11.01 -7.90
N HIS A 40 10.04 -10.30 -8.68
CA HIS A 40 10.51 -9.20 -9.54
C HIS A 40 10.36 -7.80 -8.93
N LYS A 41 10.26 -7.69 -7.60
CA LYS A 41 10.23 -6.37 -6.93
C LYS A 41 11.65 -5.78 -6.86
N THR A 42 11.92 -4.75 -7.66
CA THR A 42 13.28 -4.20 -7.83
C THR A 42 13.60 -2.96 -6.99
N LEU A 43 12.59 -2.26 -6.47
CA LEU A 43 12.76 -0.98 -5.76
C LEU A 43 12.09 -1.04 -4.38
N TYR A 44 12.90 -1.19 -3.34
CA TYR A 44 12.45 -1.30 -1.96
C TYR A 44 13.06 -0.25 -1.02
N TYR A 45 14.19 0.38 -1.38
CA TYR A 45 14.77 1.49 -0.62
C TYR A 45 14.37 2.88 -1.16
N ASP A 46 14.32 3.03 -2.48
CA ASP A 46 13.96 4.28 -3.15
C ASP A 46 12.43 4.39 -3.34
N VAL A 47 11.74 4.68 -2.24
CA VAL A 47 10.27 4.74 -2.18
C VAL A 47 9.69 6.14 -2.41
N GLU A 48 10.53 7.18 -2.36
CA GLU A 48 10.10 8.59 -2.47
C GLU A 48 9.38 8.93 -3.79
N PRO A 49 9.70 8.32 -4.94
CA PRO A 49 8.99 8.59 -6.19
C PRO A 49 7.58 7.96 -6.29
N PHE A 50 7.13 7.21 -5.27
CA PHE A 50 5.94 6.37 -5.33
C PHE A 50 4.84 6.84 -4.37
N LEU A 51 3.60 6.69 -4.81
CA LEU A 51 2.40 6.65 -3.98
C LEU A 51 2.04 5.20 -3.72
N PHE A 52 1.66 4.89 -2.48
CA PHE A 52 1.25 3.56 -2.06
C PHE A 52 -0.24 3.58 -1.75
N TYR A 53 -0.97 2.65 -2.33
CA TYR A 53 -2.39 2.45 -2.08
C TYR A 53 -2.54 1.18 -1.26
N VAL A 54 -2.73 1.35 0.05
CA VAL A 54 -2.80 0.26 1.01
C VAL A 54 -4.26 -0.09 1.26
N MET A 55 -4.62 -1.34 1.02
CA MET A 55 -5.95 -1.86 1.31
C MET A 55 -5.96 -2.47 2.71
N THR A 56 -6.94 -2.08 3.51
CA THR A 56 -7.15 -2.60 4.87
C THR A 56 -8.55 -3.14 5.03
N MET A 57 -8.68 -4.26 5.73
CA MET A 57 -9.96 -4.75 6.22
C MET A 57 -10.15 -4.27 7.66
N VAL A 58 -11.30 -3.70 7.97
CA VAL A 58 -11.64 -3.17 9.29
C VAL A 58 -12.53 -4.17 10.00
N ASP A 59 -12.15 -4.53 11.22
CA ASP A 59 -12.90 -5.38 12.13
C ASP A 59 -13.03 -4.71 13.53
N GLY A 60 -13.36 -5.49 14.56
CA GLY A 60 -13.51 -4.98 15.92
C GLY A 60 -12.19 -4.62 16.62
N GLU A 61 -11.05 -5.12 16.13
CA GLU A 61 -9.72 -4.89 16.73
C GLU A 61 -8.96 -3.76 16.02
N GLY A 62 -9.25 -3.50 14.74
CA GLY A 62 -8.68 -2.36 14.04
C GLY A 62 -8.72 -2.47 12.51
N CYS A 63 -7.67 -1.94 11.87
CA CYS A 63 -7.50 -1.96 10.41
C CYS A 63 -6.32 -2.86 10.04
N HIS A 64 -6.62 -4.01 9.44
CA HIS A 64 -5.63 -5.01 9.06
C HIS A 64 -5.26 -4.88 7.59
N THR A 65 -3.98 -4.68 7.29
CA THR A 65 -3.49 -4.59 5.90
C THR A 65 -3.68 -5.92 5.19
N VAL A 66 -4.44 -5.91 4.10
CA VAL A 66 -4.70 -7.11 3.26
C VAL A 66 -3.89 -7.11 1.97
N GLY A 67 -3.41 -5.95 1.54
CA GLY A 67 -2.59 -5.82 0.34
C GLY A 67 -2.30 -4.37 0.01
N TYR A 68 -1.46 -4.15 -0.99
CA TYR A 68 -1.19 -2.83 -1.51
C TYR A 68 -0.72 -2.89 -2.97
N PHE A 69 -0.72 -1.73 -3.63
CA PHE A 69 0.04 -1.51 -4.86
C PHE A 69 0.72 -0.14 -4.80
N SER A 70 1.81 0.04 -5.52
CA SER A 70 2.52 1.30 -5.65
C SER A 70 2.41 1.88 -7.05
N LYS A 71 2.26 3.20 -7.14
CA LYS A 71 2.18 3.95 -8.40
C LYS A 71 3.27 5.00 -8.40
N ARG A 72 4.11 4.99 -9.44
CA ARG A 72 5.13 6.03 -9.59
C ARG A 72 4.43 7.34 -9.99
N ARG A 73 4.76 8.44 -9.33
CA ARG A 73 4.05 9.74 -9.51
C ARG A 73 3.97 10.21 -10.96
N GLN A 74 5.02 9.96 -11.75
CA GLN A 74 5.11 10.37 -13.16
C GLN A 74 4.83 9.24 -14.16
N ALA A 75 4.40 8.05 -13.70
CA ALA A 75 4.14 6.92 -14.57
C ALA A 75 2.64 6.62 -14.70
N LYS A 76 2.25 6.12 -15.88
CA LYS A 76 0.91 5.60 -16.13
C LYS A 76 0.69 4.19 -15.56
N TYR A 77 1.77 3.48 -15.22
CA TYR A 77 1.74 2.08 -14.81
C TYR A 77 1.86 1.92 -13.29
N MET A 78 1.10 0.96 -12.76
CA MET A 78 1.15 0.52 -11.36
C MET A 78 2.12 -0.64 -11.21
N LYS A 79 2.80 -0.71 -10.07
CA LYS A 79 3.63 -1.84 -9.65
C LYS A 79 3.01 -2.44 -8.40
N VAL A 80 2.96 -3.77 -8.33
CA VAL A 80 2.57 -4.49 -7.10
C VAL A 80 3.78 -4.58 -6.18
#